data_AF-A0AAD5MW05-F1
#
_entry.id   AF-A0AAD5MW05-F1
#
_cell.length_a   1.000
_cell.length_b   1.000
_cell.length_c   1.000
_cell.angle_alpha   90.00
_cell.angle_beta   90.00
_cell.angle_gamma   90.00
#
_symmetry.space_group_name_H-M   'P 1'
#
loop_
_entity.id
_entity.type
_entity.pdbx_description
1 polymer ?
#
loop_
_entity_poly.entity_id
_entity_poly.type
_entity_poly.pdbx_seq_one_letter_code
_entity_poly.pdbx_strand_id
1 'polypeptide(L)'
;MEIRWQLYALLLPVTRHIRGDNRPFGGIKLIVTGDFLQLPPVGEKNSVVRFCFECEAWNRCIRKTIVLESVHRQDDQRFVIVLEEIRVGLCTNDVCAALAQTKLNNFSSIGIVPTRLCTHTSDALAVNTRYLEELDDISGTVLRADSRAREIDL
;
A
#
# COMPACT_ATOMS: atom_id res chain seq x y z
N MET A 1 5.04 -0.84 -2.18
CA MET A 1 5.75 -1.29 -0.95
C MET A 1 6.25 -0.07 -0.20
N GLU A 2 5.80 0.17 1.02
CA GLU A 2 6.02 1.44 1.74
C GLU A 2 7.33 1.47 2.57
N ILE A 3 8.38 0.80 2.08
CA ILE A 3 9.66 0.81 2.79
C ILE A 3 10.50 1.98 2.30
N ARG A 4 10.59 3.01 3.16
CA ARG A 4 11.47 4.16 2.93
C ARG A 4 12.94 3.72 2.89
N TRP A 5 13.70 4.23 1.93
CA TRP A 5 15.15 3.98 1.83
C TRP A 5 15.90 4.39 3.11
N GLN A 6 15.44 5.45 3.78
CA GLN A 6 15.98 5.95 5.05
C GLN A 6 15.91 4.92 6.17
N LEU A 7 14.88 4.07 6.15
CA LEU A 7 14.72 3.00 7.13
C LEU A 7 15.86 1.97 6.99
N TYR A 8 16.23 1.62 5.75
CA TYR A 8 17.39 0.74 5.51
C TYR A 8 18.70 1.41 5.95
N ALA A 9 18.91 2.67 5.57
CA ALA A 9 20.12 3.42 5.93
C ALA A 9 20.30 3.54 7.46
N LEU A 10 19.21 3.68 8.22
CA LEU A 10 19.23 3.80 9.67
C LEU A 10 19.33 2.45 10.39
N LEU A 11 18.58 1.43 9.94
CA LEU A 11 18.53 0.14 10.63
C LEU A 11 19.83 -0.65 10.51
N LEU A 12 20.56 -0.51 9.41
CA LEU A 12 21.81 -1.24 9.18
C LEU A 12 22.89 -0.93 10.22
N PRO A 13 23.26 0.33 10.49
CA PRO A 13 24.23 0.67 11.54
C PRO A 13 23.73 0.28 12.94
N VAL A 14 22.45 0.53 13.24
CA VAL A 14 21.86 0.26 14.56
C VAL A 14 21.91 -1.23 14.90
N THR A 15 21.49 -2.09 13.96
CA THR A 15 21.47 -3.54 14.18
C THR A 15 22.87 -4.13 14.29
N ARG A 16 23.85 -3.60 13.55
CA ARG A 16 25.26 -3.99 13.69
C ARG A 16 25.80 -3.63 15.07
N HIS A 17 25.52 -2.41 15.53
CA HIS A 17 25.98 -1.92 16.82
C HIS A 17 25.39 -2.73 17.99
N ILE A 18 24.07 -2.92 18.00
CA ILE A 18 23.37 -3.67 19.06
C ILE A 18 23.83 -5.14 19.12
N ARG A 19 24.14 -5.74 17.97
CA ARG A 19 24.48 -7.17 17.88
C ARG A 19 25.98 -7.46 17.92
N GLY A 20 26.83 -6.43 17.87
CA GLY A 20 28.28 -6.60 17.77
C GLY A 20 28.73 -7.39 16.53
N ASP A 21 27.94 -7.33 15.45
CA ASP A 21 28.15 -8.13 14.24
C ASP A 21 28.16 -7.23 13.01
N ASN A 22 29.27 -7.23 12.26
CA ASN A 22 29.45 -6.37 11.09
C ASN A 22 28.77 -6.89 9.82
N ARG A 23 28.18 -8.10 9.84
CA ARG A 23 27.36 -8.59 8.74
C ARG A 23 26.18 -7.64 8.47
N PRO A 24 25.59 -7.65 7.25
CA PRO A 24 24.39 -6.87 6.97
C PRO A 24 23.29 -7.15 8.01
N PHE A 25 22.64 -6.08 8.51
CA PHE A 25 21.67 -6.12 9.62
C PHE A 25 22.14 -6.89 10.88
N GLY A 26 23.44 -6.89 11.18
CA GLY A 26 23.97 -7.66 12.31
C GLY A 26 23.78 -9.18 12.18
N GLY A 27 23.70 -9.68 10.95
CA GLY A 27 23.49 -11.11 10.67
C GLY A 27 22.03 -11.56 10.73
N ILE A 28 21.06 -10.64 10.87
CA ILE A 28 19.64 -10.95 10.78
C ILE A 28 19.31 -11.43 9.35
N LYS A 29 18.56 -12.54 9.26
CA LYS A 29 18.03 -13.02 7.98
C LYS A 29 16.83 -12.17 7.60
N LEU A 30 16.92 -11.50 6.46
CA LEU A 30 15.84 -10.67 5.94
C LEU A 30 15.00 -11.46 4.95
N ILE A 31 13.68 -11.37 5.12
CA ILE A 31 12.69 -11.79 4.14
C ILE A 31 11.85 -10.54 3.86
N VAL A 32 11.91 -10.07 2.62
CA VAL A 32 11.22 -8.85 2.17
C VAL A 32 10.32 -9.26 1.03
N THR A 33 9.08 -8.79 1.05
CA THR A 33 8.08 -9.08 0.02
C THR A 33 7.39 -7.79 -0.39
N GLY A 34 7.00 -7.69 -1.66
CA GLY A 34 6.30 -6.55 -2.19
C GLY A 34 6.42 -6.46 -3.70
N ASP A 35 5.75 -5.45 -4.25
CA ASP A 35 5.79 -5.12 -5.66
C ASP A 35 6.17 -3.64 -5.79
N PHE A 36 7.21 -3.36 -6.58
CA PHE A 36 7.74 -2.03 -6.80
C PHE A 36 6.94 -1.23 -7.84
N LEU A 37 6.10 -1.90 -8.64
CA LEU A 37 5.22 -1.27 -9.61
C LEU A 37 3.87 -0.84 -9.01
N GLN A 38 3.65 -1.08 -7.71
CA GLN A 38 2.48 -0.59 -6.98
C GLN A 38 2.75 0.83 -6.44
N LEU A 39 2.38 1.11 -5.19
CA LEU A 39 2.60 2.42 -4.59
C LEU A 39 4.10 2.69 -4.35
N PRO A 40 4.61 3.86 -4.80
CA PRO A 40 5.97 4.32 -4.49
C PRO A 40 6.09 4.67 -3.00
N PRO A 41 7.32 4.80 -2.48
CA PRO A 41 7.50 5.26 -1.10
C PRO A 41 6.97 6.68 -0.91
N VAL A 42 6.38 6.94 0.25
CA VAL A 42 5.89 8.27 0.61
C VAL A 42 7.07 9.16 1.02
N GLY A 43 7.29 10.24 0.28
CA GLY A 43 8.28 11.27 0.58
C GLY A 43 7.65 12.52 1.19
N GLU A 44 8.47 13.33 1.87
CA GLU A 44 8.10 14.68 2.27
C GLU A 44 8.04 15.61 1.05
N LYS A 45 7.28 16.71 1.14
CA LYS A 45 7.23 17.72 0.07
C LYS A 45 8.64 18.19 -0.25
N ASN A 46 9.01 18.18 -1.54
CA ASN A 46 10.32 18.53 -2.09
C ASN A 46 11.49 17.57 -1.74
N SER A 47 11.21 16.39 -1.18
CA SER A 47 12.25 15.37 -1.00
C SER A 47 12.37 14.48 -2.24
N VAL A 48 13.59 14.05 -2.55
CA VAL A 48 13.82 13.02 -3.58
C VAL A 48 13.33 11.69 -3.03
N VAL A 49 12.25 11.18 -3.61
CA VAL A 49 11.72 9.84 -3.32
C VAL A 49 12.68 8.81 -3.93
N ARG A 50 13.23 7.93 -3.09
CA ARG A 50 14.05 6.79 -3.54
C ARG A 50 13.45 5.49 -3.08
N PHE A 51 13.46 4.49 -3.96
CA PHE A 51 13.12 3.13 -3.65
C PHE A 51 14.20 2.46 -2.82
N CYS A 52 13.82 1.46 -2.02
CA CYS A 52 14.77 0.74 -1.18
C CYS A 52 15.81 -0.06 -1.98
N PHE A 53 15.50 -0.50 -3.21
CA PHE A 53 16.45 -1.21 -4.07
C PHE A 53 17.56 -0.31 -4.63
N GLU A 54 17.39 1.02 -4.58
CA GLU A 54 18.41 1.99 -5.00
C GLU A 54 19.48 2.22 -3.92
N CYS A 55 19.30 1.66 -2.72
CA CYS A 55 20.28 1.74 -1.65
C CYS A 55 21.43 0.74 -1.92
N GLU A 56 22.68 1.20 -1.80
CA GLU A 56 23.87 0.33 -1.93
C GLU A 56 23.81 -0.89 -1.00
N ALA A 57 23.24 -0.72 0.19
CA ALA A 57 23.10 -1.81 1.15
C ALA A 57 22.09 -2.88 0.72
N TRP A 58 21.16 -2.59 -0.20
CA TRP A 58 20.15 -3.54 -0.67
C TRP A 58 20.80 -4.79 -1.25
N ASN A 59 21.73 -4.64 -2.20
CA ASN A 59 22.42 -5.75 -2.86
C ASN A 59 23.28 -6.58 -1.89
N ARG A 60 23.72 -5.98 -0.78
CA ARG A 60 24.47 -6.69 0.28
C ARG A 60 23.54 -7.49 1.20
N CYS A 61 22.30 -7.05 1.36
CA CYS A 61 21.29 -7.64 2.24
C CYS A 61 20.47 -8.71 1.53
N ILE A 62 19.97 -8.39 0.34
CA ILE A 62 19.06 -9.20 -0.46
C ILE A 62 19.87 -9.95 -1.50
N ARG A 63 20.28 -11.18 -1.14
CA ARG A 63 21.13 -12.04 -1.99
C ARG A 63 20.35 -12.95 -2.93
N LYS A 64 19.05 -13.13 -2.67
CA LYS A 64 18.16 -13.96 -3.48
C LYS A 64 16.86 -13.20 -3.69
N THR A 65 16.43 -13.16 -4.95
CA THR A 65 15.15 -12.59 -5.36
C THR A 65 14.36 -13.70 -6.03
N ILE A 66 13.09 -13.84 -5.64
CA ILE A 66 12.16 -14.80 -6.22
C ILE A 66 10.99 -13.99 -6.75
N VAL A 67 10.62 -14.21 -8.01
CA VAL A 67 9.45 -13.62 -8.64
C VAL A 67 8.33 -14.64 -8.60
N LEU A 68 7.15 -14.23 -8.13
CA LEU A 68 5.95 -15.05 -8.17
C LEU A 68 5.16 -14.66 -9.43
N GLU A 69 4.95 -15.62 -10.32
CA GLU A 69 4.34 -15.39 -11.63
C GLU A 69 2.85 -15.73 -11.65
N SER A 70 2.37 -16.52 -10.69
CA SER A 70 0.96 -16.95 -10.64
C SER A 70 0.09 -15.94 -9.87
N VAL A 71 -0.94 -15.42 -10.54
CA VAL A 71 -1.97 -14.59 -9.92
C VAL A 71 -3.06 -15.50 -9.33
N HIS A 72 -3.37 -15.31 -8.05
CA HIS A 72 -4.35 -16.12 -7.31
C HIS A 72 -5.57 -15.32 -6.83
N ARG A 73 -5.56 -13.99 -6.93
CA ARG A 73 -6.63 -13.14 -6.39
C ARG A 73 -7.83 -13.06 -7.35
N GLN A 74 -7.57 -13.16 -8.65
CA GLN A 74 -8.59 -13.08 -9.70
C GLN A 74 -8.63 -14.40 -10.46
N ASP A 75 -9.82 -14.99 -10.58
CA ASP A 75 -10.03 -16.22 -11.36
C ASP A 75 -10.25 -15.93 -12.86
N ASP A 76 -10.69 -14.71 -13.20
CA ASP A 76 -10.92 -14.30 -14.58
C ASP A 76 -9.60 -13.94 -15.28
N GLN A 77 -9.18 -14.81 -16.21
CA GLN A 77 -7.96 -14.64 -17.00
C GLN A 77 -7.94 -13.33 -17.80
N ARG A 78 -9.09 -12.86 -18.30
CA ARG A 78 -9.15 -11.59 -19.03
C ARG A 78 -8.86 -10.43 -18.08
N PHE A 79 -9.38 -10.50 -16.85
CA PHE A 79 -9.13 -9.46 -15.85
C PHE A 79 -7.67 -9.48 -15.37
N VAL A 80 -7.07 -10.67 -15.22
CA VAL A 80 -5.62 -10.81 -14.92
C VAL A 80 -4.78 -10.08 -15.98
N ILE A 81 -5.03 -10.33 -17.26
CA ILE A 81 -4.30 -9.69 -18.37
C ILE A 81 -4.44 -8.16 -18.31
N VAL A 82 -5.66 -7.66 -18.11
CA VAL A 82 -5.90 -6.21 -17.99
C VAL A 82 -5.11 -5.60 -16.84
N LEU A 83 -5.08 -6.25 -15.67
CA LEU A 83 -4.33 -5.75 -14.51
C LEU A 83 -2.80 -5.82 -14.71
N GLU A 84 -2.30 -6.83 -15.42
CA GLU A 84 -0.88 -6.96 -15.76
C GLU A 84 -0.43 -5.85 -16.73
N GLU A 85 -1.24 -5.53 -17.74
CA GLU A 85 -0.96 -4.40 -18.66
C GLU A 85 -0.94 -3.07 -17.90
N ILE A 86 -1.93 -2.82 -17.04
CA ILE A 86 -1.97 -1.62 -16.19
C ILE A 86 -0.74 -1.53 -15.28
N ARG A 87 -0.31 -2.65 -14.69
CA ARG A 87 0.85 -2.71 -13.79
C ARG A 87 2.14 -2.23 -14.46
N VAL A 88 2.30 -2.44 -15.77
CA VAL A 88 3.46 -1.97 -16.54
C VAL A 88 3.20 -0.66 -17.30
N GLY A 89 2.03 -0.04 -17.11
CA GLY A 89 1.66 1.23 -17.73
C GLY A 89 1.19 1.13 -19.19
N LEU A 90 0.75 -0.06 -19.63
CA LEU A 90 0.18 -0.25 -20.95
C LEU A 90 -1.35 -0.05 -20.91
N CYS A 91 -1.82 0.97 -21.64
CA CYS A 91 -3.24 1.30 -21.75
C CYS A 91 -3.72 1.05 -23.18
N THR A 92 -3.86 -0.23 -23.54
CA THR A 92 -4.39 -0.63 -24.84
C THR A 92 -5.86 -0.23 -25.01
N ASN A 93 -6.38 -0.22 -26.24
CA ASN A 93 -7.80 0.01 -26.48
C ASN A 93 -8.68 -1.00 -25.74
N ASP A 94 -8.23 -2.25 -25.64
CA ASP A 94 -8.94 -3.32 -24.95
C ASP A 94 -8.98 -3.11 -23.43
N VAL A 95 -7.86 -2.67 -22.82
CA VAL A 95 -7.82 -2.27 -21.40
C VAL A 95 -8.77 -1.11 -21.13
N CYS A 96 -8.69 -0.05 -21.95
CA CYS A 96 -9.56 1.12 -21.80
C CYS A 96 -11.05 0.75 -21.93
N ALA A 97 -11.39 -0.09 -22.92
CA ALA A 97 -12.75 -0.56 -23.10
C ALA A 97 -13.24 -1.44 -21.93
N ALA A 98 -12.39 -2.36 -21.46
CA ALA A 98 -12.70 -3.22 -20.31
C ALA A 98 -12.96 -2.40 -19.04
N LEU A 99 -12.12 -1.40 -18.75
CA LEU A 99 -12.30 -0.50 -17.62
C LEU A 99 -13.57 0.36 -17.76
N ALA A 100 -13.83 0.90 -18.96
CA ALA A 100 -15.03 1.72 -19.19
C ALA A 100 -16.33 0.94 -18.96
N GLN A 101 -16.35 -0.35 -19.32
CA GLN A 101 -17.51 -1.22 -19.09
C GLN A 101 -17.81 -1.43 -17.61
N THR A 102 -16.82 -1.34 -16.71
CA THR A 102 -17.03 -1.52 -15.26
C THR A 102 -17.98 -0.49 -14.64
N LYS A 103 -18.20 0.66 -15.31
CA LYS A 103 -19.20 1.66 -14.89
C LYS A 103 -20.63 1.08 -14.86
N LEU A 104 -20.90 0.06 -15.65
CA LEU A 104 -22.20 -0.62 -15.72
C LEU A 104 -22.37 -1.68 -14.62
N ASN A 105 -21.32 -1.98 -13.85
CA ASN A 105 -21.40 -2.96 -12.77
C ASN A 105 -22.41 -2.50 -11.72
N ASN A 106 -23.43 -3.32 -11.49
CA ASN A 106 -24.48 -3.02 -10.54
C ASN A 106 -24.26 -3.78 -9.23
N PHE A 107 -23.93 -3.06 -8.17
CA PHE A 107 -23.71 -3.61 -6.83
C PHE A 107 -24.92 -3.45 -5.89
N SER A 108 -26.03 -2.85 -6.38
CA SER A 108 -27.20 -2.52 -5.56
C SER A 108 -27.96 -3.75 -5.02
N SER A 109 -27.78 -4.92 -5.63
CA SER A 109 -28.48 -6.15 -5.23
C SER A 109 -27.96 -6.79 -3.94
N ILE A 110 -26.80 -6.37 -3.43
CA ILE A 110 -26.12 -7.04 -2.30
C ILE A 110 -26.46 -6.37 -0.95
N GLY A 111 -27.17 -5.24 -0.96
CA GLY A 111 -27.44 -4.45 0.27
C GLY A 111 -26.18 -3.87 0.91
N ILE A 112 -25.01 -4.10 0.31
CA ILE A 112 -23.71 -3.57 0.73
C ILE A 112 -23.26 -2.56 -0.31
N VAL A 113 -23.08 -1.32 0.12
CA VAL A 113 -22.48 -0.26 -0.72
C VAL A 113 -20.98 -0.54 -0.84
N PRO A 114 -20.42 -0.62 -2.07
CA PRO A 114 -18.99 -0.85 -2.25
C PRO A 114 -18.12 0.27 -1.66
N THR A 115 -16.97 -0.12 -1.10
CA THR A 115 -15.97 0.82 -0.61
C THR A 115 -15.41 1.68 -1.75
N ARG A 116 -15.37 2.99 -1.55
CA ARG A 116 -14.72 3.92 -2.48
C ARG A 116 -13.24 4.06 -2.10
N LEU A 117 -12.36 3.82 -3.06
CA LEU A 117 -10.93 4.06 -2.89
C LEU A 117 -10.61 5.51 -3.29
N CYS A 118 -9.98 6.25 -2.38
CA CYS A 118 -9.63 7.66 -2.55
C CYS A 118 -8.11 7.85 -2.48
N THR A 119 -7.58 8.87 -3.15
CA THR A 119 -6.15 9.21 -3.13
C THR A 119 -5.76 9.98 -1.87
N HIS A 120 -6.67 10.79 -1.32
CA HIS A 120 -6.43 11.57 -0.11
C HIS A 120 -7.31 11.09 1.04
N THR A 121 -6.72 11.07 2.24
CA THR A 121 -7.43 10.72 3.47
C THR A 121 -8.60 11.66 3.76
N SER A 122 -8.49 12.94 3.38
CA SER A 122 -9.59 13.91 3.52
C SER A 122 -10.84 13.48 2.77
N ASP A 123 -10.68 12.96 1.55
CA ASP A 123 -11.79 12.54 0.70
C ASP A 123 -12.42 11.26 1.23
N ALA A 124 -11.58 10.31 1.66
CA ALA A 124 -12.04 9.08 2.31
C ALA A 124 -12.81 9.39 3.60
N LEU A 125 -12.31 10.34 4.40
CA LEU A 125 -12.98 10.77 5.63
C LEU A 125 -14.33 11.41 5.32
N ALA A 126 -14.38 12.35 4.37
CA ALA A 126 -15.63 13.00 3.98
C ALA A 126 -16.68 11.99 3.49
N VAL A 127 -16.27 11.01 2.67
CA VAL A 127 -17.16 9.94 2.21
C VAL A 127 -17.64 9.07 3.37
N ASN A 128 -16.74 8.66 4.26
CA ASN A 128 -17.09 7.80 5.40
C ASN A 128 -17.98 8.51 6.41
N THR A 129 -17.69 9.77 6.75
CA THR A 129 -18.51 10.59 7.66
C THR A 129 -19.91 10.75 7.11
N ARG A 130 -20.05 11.09 5.82
CA ARG A 130 -21.36 11.17 5.18
C ARG A 130 -22.16 9.87 5.29
N TYR A 131 -21.56 8.73 4.95
CA TYR A 131 -22.27 7.45 5.03
C TYR A 131 -22.59 7.05 6.48
N LEU A 132 -21.76 7.45 7.45
CA LEU A 132 -22.00 7.21 8.87
C LEU A 132 -23.19 8.03 9.39
N GLU A 133 -23.32 9.29 8.95
CA GLU A 133 -24.46 10.17 9.28
C GLU A 133 -25.78 9.68 8.66
N GLU A 134 -25.72 8.99 7.51
CA GLU A 134 -26.88 8.40 6.83
C GLU A 134 -27.42 7.12 7.53
N LEU A 135 -26.71 6.57 8.53
CA LEU A 135 -27.15 5.39 9.29
C LEU A 135 -28.06 5.80 10.46
N ASP A 136 -29.29 5.28 10.49
CA ASP A 136 -30.20 5.46 11.62
C ASP A 136 -29.72 4.70 12.88
N ASP A 137 -29.73 5.40 14.01
CA ASP A 137 -29.70 4.87 15.38
C ASP A 137 -28.49 3.99 15.80
N ILE A 138 -27.27 4.41 15.44
CA ILE A 138 -26.05 3.91 16.09
C ILE A 138 -25.38 5.07 16.84
N SER A 139 -25.96 5.45 18.00
CA SER A 139 -25.22 6.28 18.96
C SER A 139 -24.24 5.38 19.72
N GLY A 140 -22.95 5.56 19.44
CA GLY A 140 -21.88 4.85 20.13
C GLY A 140 -20.64 5.71 20.19
N THR A 141 -20.26 6.15 21.38
CA THR A 141 -19.00 6.88 21.57
C THR A 141 -17.85 5.89 21.61
N VAL A 142 -17.00 5.90 20.58
CA VAL A 142 -15.73 5.17 20.61
C VAL A 142 -14.66 6.10 21.18
N LEU A 143 -14.39 5.96 22.47
CA LEU A 143 -13.28 6.67 23.11
C LEU A 143 -11.96 5.99 22.74
N ARG A 144 -11.05 6.75 22.12
CA ARG A 144 -9.68 6.32 21.88
C ARG A 144 -8.79 6.88 22.99
N ALA A 145 -8.39 6.03 23.93
CA ALA A 145 -7.40 6.42 24.93
C ALA A 145 -6.00 6.31 24.33
N ASP A 146 -5.46 7.41 23.82
CA ASP A 146 -4.04 7.52 23.45
C ASP A 146 -3.24 8.09 24.63
N SER A 147 -2.02 7.57 24.87
CA SER A 147 -1.12 7.99 25.96
C SER A 147 -0.60 9.45 25.84
N ARG A 148 -1.06 10.16 24.81
CA ARG A 148 -0.88 11.60 24.60
C ARG A 148 -2.25 12.20 24.33
N ALA A 149 -2.96 12.56 25.40
CA ALA A 149 -4.26 13.21 25.34
C ALA A 149 -4.18 14.45 24.42
N ARG A 150 -4.92 14.40 23.31
CA ARG A 150 -5.47 15.58 22.65
C ARG A 150 -6.93 15.27 22.41
N GLU A 151 -7.80 15.98 23.12
CA GLU A 151 -9.21 16.06 22.79
C GLU A 151 -9.31 16.55 21.34
N ILE A 152 -9.96 15.76 20.50
CA ILE A 152 -10.47 16.21 19.21
C ILE A 152 -11.97 16.22 19.41
N ASP A 153 -12.50 17.39 19.77
CA ASP A 153 -13.92 17.66 19.63
C ASP A 153 -14.24 17.77 18.13
N LEU A 154 -15.32 17.11 17.71
CA LEU A 154 -15.97 17.35 16.42
C LEU A 154 -16.93 18.53 16.54
#